data_AF-A0A7C1AS89-F1
#
_entry.id   AF-A0A7C1AS89-F1
#
_cell.length_a   1.000
_cell.length_b   1.000
_cell.length_c   1.000
_cell.angle_alpha   90.00
_cell.angle_beta   90.00
_cell.angle_gamma   90.00
#
_symmetry.space_group_name_H-M   'P 1'
#
loop_
_entity.id
_entity.type
_entity.pdbx_description
1 polymer ?
#
loop_
_entity_poly.entity_id
_entity_poly.type
_entity_poly.pdbx_seq_one_letter_code
_entity_poly.pdbx_strand_id
1 'polypeptide(L)'
;RLFQQTKKMANGPLNGALILEGTASDLSGSRMTREAIQGALITVSILFGVPVLRSQDAVESASLMIFTAQQMRRFSNSAIPRHVKRPKGKRKAQIYLLQSIPEIGPKRAKLLIEKFGSAEKIFRQDLQQLTSVPGIGKKAAKAIRWIVG
;
A
#
# COMPACT_ATOMS: atom_id res chain seq x y z
N ARG A 1 -27.01 13.35 11.21
CA ARG A 1 -27.09 13.26 9.72
C ARG A 1 -25.71 13.01 9.08
N LEU A 2 -24.68 13.85 9.35
CA LEU A 2 -23.31 13.68 8.83
C LEU A 2 -22.79 12.24 8.95
N PHE A 3 -22.67 11.69 10.17
CA PHE A 3 -22.07 10.37 10.38
C PHE A 3 -22.80 9.23 9.64
N GLN A 4 -24.13 9.29 9.54
CA GLN A 4 -24.89 8.29 8.80
C GLN A 4 -24.60 8.36 7.30
N GLN A 5 -24.48 9.58 6.74
CA GLN A 5 -24.14 9.77 5.33
C GLN A 5 -22.71 9.33 5.05
N THR A 6 -21.75 9.73 5.91
CA THR A 6 -20.35 9.34 5.76
C THR A 6 -20.17 7.83 5.88
N LYS A 7 -20.84 7.16 6.84
CA LYS A 7 -20.78 5.70 6.99
C LYS A 7 -21.36 4.97 5.76
N LYS A 8 -22.47 5.48 5.19
CA LYS A 8 -23.01 4.95 3.93
C LYS A 8 -22.05 5.13 2.76
N MET A 9 -21.39 6.29 2.68
CA MET A 9 -20.40 6.57 1.64
C MET A 9 -19.17 5.67 1.77
N ALA A 10 -18.65 5.48 3.00
CA ALA A 10 -17.48 4.63 3.28
C ALA A 10 -17.74 3.15 2.97
N ASN A 11 -18.97 2.68 3.20
CA ASN A 11 -19.39 1.31 2.87
C ASN A 11 -19.86 1.15 1.41
N GLY A 12 -19.83 2.22 0.62
CA GLY A 12 -20.21 2.20 -0.79
C GLY A 12 -19.11 1.60 -1.67
N PRO A 13 -19.44 1.25 -2.92
CA PRO A 13 -18.47 0.67 -3.86
C PRO A 13 -17.49 1.69 -4.45
N LEU A 14 -17.65 2.98 -4.16
CA LEU A 14 -16.85 4.07 -4.69
C LEU A 14 -15.96 4.67 -3.60
N ASN A 15 -14.75 5.08 -3.99
CA ASN A 15 -13.87 5.87 -3.12
C ASN A 15 -14.44 7.29 -2.97
N GLY A 16 -15.14 7.54 -1.86
CA GLY A 16 -15.70 8.83 -1.54
C GLY A 16 -14.73 9.74 -0.76
N ALA A 17 -14.94 11.05 -0.88
CA ALA A 17 -14.27 12.07 -0.06
C ALA A 17 -15.30 13.13 0.37
N LEU A 18 -15.01 13.82 1.47
CA LEU A 18 -15.79 14.95 1.95
C LEU A 18 -15.04 16.25 1.65
N ILE A 19 -15.68 17.24 1.03
CA ILE A 19 -15.13 18.59 0.89
C ILE A 19 -15.74 19.46 1.98
N LEU A 20 -14.88 20.05 2.81
CA LEU A 20 -15.25 21.08 3.76
C LEU A 20 -15.03 22.44 3.07
N GLU A 21 -16.13 23.12 2.76
CA GLU A 21 -16.14 24.44 2.11
C GLU A 21 -16.29 25.58 3.13
N GLY A 22 -15.70 26.75 2.85
CA GLY A 22 -15.78 27.95 3.68
C GLY A 22 -14.47 28.32 4.35
N THR A 23 -14.50 29.15 5.38
CA THR A 23 -13.34 29.67 6.12
C THR A 23 -13.54 29.53 7.63
N ALA A 24 -12.54 29.93 8.42
CA ALA A 24 -12.70 30.02 9.86
C ALA A 24 -13.77 31.06 10.27
N SER A 25 -13.98 32.09 9.45
CA SER A 25 -14.99 33.11 9.67
C SER A 25 -16.40 32.52 9.60
N ASP A 26 -16.65 31.59 8.67
CA ASP A 26 -17.94 30.90 8.53
C ASP A 26 -18.26 30.01 9.74
N LEU A 27 -17.21 29.49 10.40
CA LEU A 27 -17.35 28.71 11.63
C LEU A 27 -17.73 29.59 12.83
N SER A 28 -17.32 30.87 12.83
CA SER A 28 -17.63 31.80 13.91
C SER A 28 -19.14 32.12 14.01
N GLY A 29 -19.86 32.07 12.88
CA GLY A 29 -21.32 32.15 12.84
C GLY A 29 -22.03 30.85 13.20
N SER A 30 -21.30 29.74 13.40
CA SER A 30 -21.89 28.45 13.75
C SER A 30 -22.15 28.35 15.25
N ARG A 31 -23.19 27.61 15.65
CA ARG A 31 -23.44 27.26 17.06
C ARG A 31 -22.60 26.07 17.53
N MET A 32 -21.62 25.62 16.74
CA MET A 32 -20.81 24.45 17.06
C MET A 32 -19.58 24.84 17.86
N THR A 33 -19.31 24.10 18.94
CA THR A 33 -18.03 24.25 19.65
C THR A 33 -16.88 23.72 18.81
N ARG A 34 -15.67 24.20 19.09
CA ARG A 34 -14.46 23.75 18.41
C ARG A 34 -14.25 22.25 18.58
N GLU A 35 -14.53 21.74 19.77
CA GLU A 35 -14.42 20.33 20.13
C GLU A 35 -15.39 19.47 19.32
N ALA A 36 -16.61 19.95 19.09
CA ALA A 36 -17.59 19.24 18.28
C ALA A 36 -17.14 19.12 16.82
N ILE A 37 -16.56 20.19 16.26
CA ILE A 37 -15.99 20.19 14.90
C ILE A 37 -14.81 19.21 14.81
N GLN A 38 -13.89 19.28 15.78
CA GLN A 38 -12.74 18.38 15.82
C GLN A 38 -13.15 16.92 15.95
N GLY A 39 -14.10 16.61 16.84
CA GLY A 39 -14.64 15.26 17.00
C GLY A 39 -15.29 14.73 15.72
N ALA A 40 -16.01 15.59 14.98
CA ALA A 40 -16.58 15.22 13.70
C ALA A 40 -15.49 14.92 12.65
N LEU A 41 -14.47 15.78 12.54
CA LEU A 41 -13.35 15.58 11.60
C LEU A 41 -12.54 14.32 11.91
N ILE A 42 -12.25 14.05 13.19
CA ILE A 42 -11.56 12.82 13.62
C ILE A 42 -12.38 11.59 13.24
N THR A 43 -13.68 11.62 13.50
CA THR A 43 -14.58 10.49 13.20
C THR A 43 -14.63 10.22 11.69
N VAL A 44 -14.79 11.26 10.87
CA VAL A 44 -14.84 11.12 9.41
C VAL A 44 -13.49 10.64 8.85
N SER A 45 -12.40 11.31 9.20
CA SER A 45 -11.09 11.08 8.60
C SER A 45 -10.40 9.81 9.09
N ILE A 46 -10.44 9.56 10.40
CA ILE A 46 -9.65 8.50 11.03
C ILE A 46 -10.51 7.25 11.25
N LEU A 47 -11.69 7.40 11.87
CA LEU A 47 -12.51 6.24 12.24
C LEU A 47 -13.22 5.64 11.03
N PHE A 48 -13.76 6.48 10.14
CA PHE A 48 -14.42 6.03 8.91
C PHE A 48 -13.48 5.96 7.71
N GLY A 49 -12.25 6.48 7.83
CA GLY A 49 -11.25 6.44 6.75
C GLY A 49 -11.65 7.25 5.51
N VAL A 50 -12.56 8.22 5.65
CA VAL A 50 -13.01 9.07 4.54
C VAL A 50 -12.12 10.31 4.46
N PRO A 51 -11.40 10.53 3.34
CA PRO A 51 -10.61 11.73 3.17
C PRO A 51 -11.44 13.01 3.28
N VAL A 52 -10.92 14.00 4.01
CA VAL A 52 -11.50 15.34 4.09
C VAL A 52 -10.59 16.31 3.35
N LEU A 53 -11.14 16.95 2.31
CA LEU A 53 -10.48 18.00 1.54
C LEU A 53 -11.04 19.36 1.98
N ARG A 54 -10.27 20.44 1.78
CA ARG A 54 -10.67 21.79 2.18
C ARG A 54 -10.71 22.72 0.96
N SER A 55 -11.73 23.57 0.91
CA SER A 55 -11.89 24.66 -0.06
C SER A 55 -12.45 25.90 0.64
N GLN A 56 -12.11 27.09 0.19
CA GLN A 56 -12.55 28.36 0.79
C GLN A 56 -13.94 28.76 0.30
N ASP A 57 -14.29 28.42 -0.93
CA ASP A 57 -15.54 28.78 -1.58
C ASP A 57 -15.95 27.75 -2.63
N ALA A 58 -17.11 27.99 -3.25
CA ALA A 58 -17.68 27.11 -4.27
C ALA A 58 -16.82 27.00 -5.53
N VAL A 59 -16.08 28.06 -5.91
CA VAL A 59 -15.21 28.07 -7.09
C VAL A 59 -14.00 27.16 -6.83
N GLU A 60 -13.41 27.26 -5.65
CA GLU A 60 -12.33 26.37 -5.21
C GLU A 60 -12.84 24.94 -5.06
N SER A 61 -14.03 24.71 -4.50
CA SER A 61 -14.65 23.37 -4.43
C SER A 61 -14.77 22.70 -5.80
N ALA A 62 -15.31 23.42 -6.79
CA ALA A 62 -15.44 22.90 -8.15
C ALA A 62 -14.06 22.58 -8.77
N SER A 63 -13.11 23.50 -8.60
CA SER A 63 -11.73 23.32 -9.07
C SER A 63 -11.07 22.10 -8.41
N LEU A 64 -11.30 21.89 -7.12
CA LEU A 64 -10.78 20.78 -6.34
C LEU A 64 -11.34 19.44 -6.83
N MET A 65 -12.63 19.37 -7.13
CA MET A 65 -13.24 18.16 -7.73
C MET A 65 -12.59 17.79 -9.06
N ILE A 66 -12.36 18.78 -9.94
CA ILE A 66 -11.70 18.57 -11.24
C ILE A 66 -10.26 18.11 -11.02
N PHE A 67 -9.52 18.76 -10.13
CA PHE A 67 -8.13 18.41 -9.84
C PHE A 67 -8.01 17.00 -9.26
N THR A 68 -8.88 16.61 -8.32
CA THR A 68 -8.95 15.25 -7.79
C THR A 68 -9.19 14.24 -8.90
N ALA A 69 -10.14 14.48 -9.80
CA ALA A 69 -10.41 13.60 -10.94
C ALA A 69 -9.19 13.45 -11.87
N GLN A 70 -8.47 14.54 -12.15
CA GLN A 70 -7.26 14.50 -12.96
C GLN A 70 -6.13 13.73 -12.28
N GLN A 71 -5.91 13.92 -10.98
CA GLN A 71 -4.90 13.18 -10.21
C GLN A 71 -5.22 11.69 -10.16
N MET A 72 -6.50 11.32 -9.94
CA MET A 72 -6.93 9.92 -9.97
C MET A 72 -6.64 9.27 -11.33
N ARG A 73 -6.91 9.95 -12.45
CA ARG A 73 -6.60 9.43 -13.80
C ARG A 73 -5.10 9.24 -14.02
N ARG A 74 -4.27 10.18 -13.53
CA ARG A 74 -2.81 10.05 -13.60
C ARG A 74 -2.32 8.87 -12.74
N PHE A 75 -2.92 8.67 -11.58
CA PHE A 75 -2.59 7.59 -10.66
C PHE A 75 -3.08 6.22 -11.15
N SER A 76 -4.26 6.12 -11.75
CA SER A 76 -4.75 4.88 -12.34
C SER A 76 -3.91 4.43 -13.53
N ASN A 77 -3.39 5.39 -14.30
CA ASN A 77 -2.52 5.12 -15.46
C ASN A 77 -1.06 4.86 -15.07
N SER A 78 -0.69 5.14 -13.83
CA SER A 78 0.67 4.96 -13.31
C SER A 78 0.62 3.91 -12.21
N ALA A 79 0.96 2.66 -12.53
CA ALA A 79 1.21 1.65 -11.50
C ALA A 79 2.13 2.29 -10.44
N ILE A 80 1.68 2.35 -9.18
CA ILE A 80 2.42 2.99 -8.08
C ILE A 80 3.88 2.55 -8.21
N PRO A 81 4.82 3.47 -8.51
CA PRO A 81 6.22 3.11 -8.53
C PRO A 81 6.52 2.64 -7.13
N ARG A 82 6.64 1.32 -6.96
CA ARG A 82 7.00 0.75 -5.68
C ARG A 82 8.31 1.43 -5.32
N HIS A 83 8.32 2.26 -4.27
CA HIS A 83 9.48 3.02 -3.78
C HIS A 83 10.51 2.08 -3.13
N VAL A 84 10.71 0.90 -3.71
CA VAL A 84 11.75 -0.02 -3.34
C VAL A 84 12.92 0.24 -4.29
N LYS A 85 14.04 0.70 -3.72
CA LYS A 85 15.31 0.78 -4.44
C LYS A 85 15.59 -0.60 -5.04
N ARG A 86 15.51 -0.72 -6.36
CA ARG A 86 15.83 -1.96 -7.06
C ARG A 86 17.31 -2.29 -6.78
N PRO A 87 17.63 -3.53 -6.40
CA PRO A 87 19.00 -3.93 -6.14
C PRO A 87 19.85 -3.74 -7.41
N LYS A 88 20.99 -3.07 -7.26
CA LYS A 88 21.98 -2.92 -8.34
C LYS A 88 22.87 -4.16 -8.41
N GLY A 89 22.93 -4.80 -9.57
CA GLY A 89 23.78 -5.96 -9.86
C GLY A 89 23.10 -7.33 -9.71
N LYS A 90 23.51 -8.28 -10.55
CA LYS A 90 22.90 -9.62 -10.70
C LYS A 90 22.77 -10.38 -9.38
N ARG A 91 23.83 -10.47 -8.58
CA ARG A 91 23.82 -11.20 -7.30
C ARG A 91 22.82 -10.61 -6.31
N LYS A 92 22.78 -9.28 -6.16
CA LYS A 92 21.81 -8.62 -5.26
C LYS A 92 20.37 -8.79 -5.76
N ALA A 93 20.14 -8.73 -7.06
CA ALA A 93 18.83 -8.97 -7.66
C ALA A 93 18.34 -10.40 -7.43
N GLN A 94 19.21 -11.41 -7.58
CA GLN A 94 18.86 -12.81 -7.31
C GLN A 94 18.58 -13.06 -5.83
N ILE A 95 19.37 -12.49 -4.92
CA ILE A 95 19.11 -12.57 -3.48
C ILE A 95 17.78 -11.90 -3.10
N TYR A 96 17.44 -10.77 -3.72
CA TYR A 96 16.18 -10.07 -3.49
C TYR A 96 14.98 -10.86 -4.04
N LEU A 97 15.11 -11.45 -5.24
CA LEU A 97 14.11 -12.33 -5.82
C LEU A 97 13.79 -13.51 -4.90
N LEU A 98 14.81 -14.20 -4.39
CA LEU A 98 14.63 -15.34 -3.50
C LEU A 98 13.96 -14.95 -2.17
N GLN A 99 14.16 -13.73 -1.69
CA GLN A 99 13.49 -13.23 -0.49
C GLN A 99 11.98 -12.97 -0.66
N SER A 100 11.48 -13.02 -1.89
CA SER A 100 10.04 -12.96 -2.16
C SER A 100 9.36 -14.32 -1.93
N ILE A 101 10.12 -15.39 -1.69
CA ILE A 101 9.62 -16.74 -1.43
C ILE A 101 9.33 -16.87 0.07
N PRO A 102 8.15 -17.38 0.48
CA PRO A 102 7.87 -17.68 1.88
C PRO A 102 8.96 -18.54 2.50
N GLU A 103 9.26 -18.31 3.78
CA GLU A 103 10.33 -19.00 4.52
C GLU A 103 11.77 -18.69 4.05
N ILE A 104 11.99 -17.86 3.02
CA ILE A 104 13.34 -17.53 2.54
C ILE A 104 13.72 -16.11 2.95
N GLY A 105 14.45 -16.00 4.07
CA GLY A 105 15.06 -14.74 4.49
C GLY A 105 16.41 -14.45 3.78
N PRO A 106 17.01 -13.27 4.03
CA PRO A 106 18.26 -12.84 3.39
C PRO A 106 19.43 -13.80 3.60
N LYS A 107 19.53 -14.44 4.78
CA LYS A 107 20.57 -15.42 5.10
C LYS A 107 20.44 -16.68 4.23
N ARG A 108 19.22 -17.23 4.15
CA ARG A 108 18.90 -18.41 3.34
C ARG A 108 19.12 -18.15 1.84
N ALA A 109 18.68 -17.00 1.35
CA ALA A 109 18.88 -16.59 -0.04
C ALA A 109 20.37 -16.51 -0.42
N LYS A 110 21.22 -15.97 0.47
CA LYS A 110 22.68 -15.93 0.25
C LYS A 110 23.28 -17.33 0.16
N LEU A 111 22.95 -18.22 1.10
CA LEU A 111 23.46 -19.59 1.12
C LEU A 111 23.07 -20.39 -0.14
N LEU A 112 21.83 -20.22 -0.61
CA LEU A 112 21.38 -20.84 -1.85
C LEU A 112 22.18 -20.34 -3.06
N ILE A 113 22.42 -19.02 -3.15
CA ILE A 113 23.21 -18.44 -4.23
C ILE A 113 24.69 -18.85 -4.14
N GLU A 114 25.24 -18.99 -2.95
CA GLU A 114 26.61 -19.47 -2.73
C GLU A 114 26.77 -20.94 -3.12
N LYS A 115 25.78 -21.79 -2.80
CA LYS A 115 25.80 -23.22 -3.16
C LYS A 115 25.60 -23.46 -4.65
N PHE A 116 24.60 -22.81 -5.25
CA PHE A 116 24.13 -23.13 -6.61
C PHE A 116 24.52 -22.11 -7.67
N GLY A 117 24.98 -20.91 -7.28
CA GLY A 117 25.52 -19.88 -8.16
C GLY A 117 24.50 -18.97 -8.85
N SER A 118 23.25 -19.41 -9.09
CA SER A 118 22.21 -18.58 -9.72
C SER A 118 20.80 -19.00 -9.31
N ALA A 119 19.84 -18.07 -9.40
CA ALA A 119 18.41 -18.35 -9.17
C ALA A 119 17.87 -19.45 -10.09
N GLU A 120 18.28 -19.46 -11.36
CA GLU A 120 17.93 -20.52 -12.33
C GLU A 120 18.39 -21.90 -11.85
N LYS A 121 19.65 -22.02 -11.41
CA LYS A 121 20.20 -23.28 -10.92
C LYS A 121 19.48 -23.74 -9.66
N ILE A 122 19.09 -22.82 -8.77
CA ILE A 122 18.30 -23.11 -7.55
C ILE A 122 16.93 -23.68 -7.92
N PHE A 123 16.21 -23.04 -8.85
CA PHE A 123 14.85 -23.44 -9.23
C PHE A 123 14.80 -24.78 -9.96
N ARG A 124 15.91 -25.23 -10.55
CA ARG A 124 16.03 -26.58 -11.14
C ARG A 124 16.30 -27.69 -10.13
N GLN A 125 16.67 -27.37 -8.89
CA GLN A 125 16.96 -28.39 -7.89
C GLN A 125 15.69 -29.08 -7.39
N ASP A 126 15.84 -30.35 -7.02
CA ASP A 126 14.82 -31.12 -6.31
C ASP A 126 14.81 -30.81 -4.79
N LEU A 127 13.84 -31.40 -4.09
CA LEU A 127 13.70 -31.21 -2.64
C LEU A 127 14.94 -31.67 -1.86
N GLN A 128 15.57 -32.78 -2.25
CA GLN A 128 16.71 -33.34 -1.53
C GLN A 128 17.93 -32.41 -1.64
N GLN A 129 18.24 -31.96 -2.86
CA GLN A 129 19.31 -31.02 -3.15
C GLN A 129 19.11 -29.69 -2.41
N LEU A 130 17.89 -29.15 -2.39
CA LEU A 130 17.60 -27.92 -1.65
C LEU A 130 17.80 -28.12 -0.14
N THR A 131 17.36 -29.24 0.42
CA THR A 131 17.55 -29.54 1.85
C THR A 131 18.99 -29.85 2.26
N SER A 132 19.88 -30.12 1.29
CA SER A 132 21.32 -30.29 1.56
C SER A 132 22.00 -28.98 1.98
N VAL A 133 21.38 -27.82 1.71
CA VAL A 133 21.92 -26.52 2.10
C VAL A 133 21.67 -26.27 3.60
N PRO A 134 22.72 -26.02 4.40
CA PRO A 134 22.56 -25.75 5.82
C PRO A 134 21.54 -24.64 6.09
N GLY A 135 20.56 -24.92 6.93
CA GLY A 135 19.49 -23.97 7.28
C GLY A 135 18.31 -23.91 6.31
N ILE A 136 18.31 -24.69 5.22
CA ILE A 136 17.14 -24.93 4.36
C ILE A 136 16.44 -26.22 4.79
N GLY A 137 15.36 -26.09 5.55
CA GLY A 137 14.52 -27.23 5.93
C GLY A 137 13.50 -27.62 4.86
N LYS A 138 12.80 -28.74 5.08
CA LYS A 138 11.74 -29.24 4.18
C LYS A 138 10.68 -28.19 3.83
N LYS A 139 10.28 -27.34 4.79
CA LYS A 139 9.29 -26.25 4.55
C LYS A 139 9.80 -25.23 3.52
N ALA A 140 11.03 -24.75 3.70
CA ALA A 140 11.67 -23.79 2.80
C ALA A 140 11.89 -24.39 1.40
N ALA A 141 12.36 -25.64 1.33
CA ALA A 141 12.53 -26.36 0.06
C ALA A 141 11.19 -26.53 -0.69
N LYS A 142 10.12 -26.90 0.03
CA LYS A 142 8.77 -26.98 -0.53
C LYS A 142 8.25 -25.63 -1.01
N ALA A 143 8.50 -24.54 -0.28
CA ALA A 143 8.10 -23.19 -0.70
C ALA A 143 8.79 -22.76 -2.00
N ILE A 144 10.08 -23.11 -2.17
CA ILE A 144 10.80 -22.88 -3.43
C ILE A 144 10.16 -23.68 -4.57
N ARG A 145 9.89 -24.98 -4.37
CA ARG A 145 9.25 -25.82 -5.40
C ARG A 145 7.86 -25.32 -5.77
N TRP A 146 7.05 -24.97 -4.78
CA TRP A 146 5.69 -24.46 -4.98
C TRP A 146 5.63 -23.21 -5.86
N ILE A 147 6.61 -22.31 -5.78
CA ILE A 147 6.65 -21.10 -6.64
C ILE A 147 7.06 -21.42 -8.08
N VAL A 148 7.85 -22.47 -8.29
CA VAL A 148 8.40 -22.82 -9.61
C VAL A 148 7.45 -23.73 -10.40
N GLY A 149 6.69 -24.59 -9.72
CA GLY A 149 5.90 -25.68 -10.30
C GLY A 149 6.14 -26.98 -9.55
#